data_AF-A0A345R8L5-F1
#
_entry.id   AF-A0A345R8L5-F1
#
_cell.length_a   1.000
_cell.length_b   1.000
_cell.length_c   1.000
_cell.angle_alpha   90.00
_cell.angle_beta   90.00
_cell.angle_gamma   90.00
#
_symmetry.space_group_name_H-M   'P 1'
#
loop_
_entity.id
_entity.type
_entity.pdbx_description
1 polymer ?
#
loop_
_entity_poly.entity_id
_entity_poly.type
_entity_poly.pdbx_seq_one_letter_code
_entity_poly.pdbx_strand_id
1 'polypeptide(L)'
;MKTISGAVIGALLATPVVADVIVRFDEGAPTDRFTFMSTDHCLNGPIGLTVDLSGSLAGLIFDVTPAGAGVDVFQPFVLVAGQDLVSSLPEVRDGDTVLNIGLKNMIANQPVAFTIDVDDTTGGREITVSDAEISGATVTLTRDGMDFAAVFSDQATALIETPACTS
;
A
#
# COMPACT_ATOMS: atom_id res chain seq x y z
N MET A 1 -40.77 -31.10 -44.02
CA MET A 1 -39.55 -30.38 -43.59
C MET A 1 -39.96 -28.98 -43.15
N LYS A 2 -39.77 -28.64 -41.87
CA LYS A 2 -39.89 -27.26 -41.37
C LYS A 2 -39.00 -27.16 -40.13
N THR A 3 -37.73 -26.85 -40.35
CA THR A 3 -36.76 -26.57 -39.29
C THR A 3 -37.00 -25.15 -38.79
N ILE A 4 -37.28 -25.01 -37.50
CA ILE A 4 -37.34 -23.72 -36.80
C ILE A 4 -35.94 -23.47 -36.25
N SER A 5 -35.22 -22.51 -36.83
CA SER A 5 -33.95 -22.01 -36.27
C SER A 5 -34.27 -21.00 -35.17
N GLY A 6 -34.00 -21.36 -33.92
CA GLY A 6 -33.99 -20.42 -32.79
C GLY A 6 -32.63 -19.74 -32.70
N ALA A 7 -32.59 -18.41 -32.79
CA ALA A 7 -31.40 -17.62 -32.53
C ALA A 7 -31.23 -17.45 -31.01
N VAL A 8 -30.11 -17.92 -30.47
CA VAL A 8 -29.70 -17.66 -29.08
C VAL A 8 -28.92 -16.34 -29.08
N ILE A 9 -29.48 -15.30 -28.44
CA ILE A 9 -28.77 -14.06 -28.14
C ILE A 9 -28.05 -14.28 -26.81
N GLY A 10 -26.72 -14.41 -26.85
CA GLY A 10 -25.87 -14.41 -25.66
C GLY A 10 -25.59 -12.96 -25.24
N ALA A 11 -26.14 -12.54 -24.09
CA ALA A 11 -25.78 -11.27 -23.49
C ALA A 11 -24.36 -11.38 -22.90
N LEU A 12 -23.40 -10.61 -23.43
CA LEU A 12 -22.12 -10.42 -22.77
C LEU A 12 -22.34 -9.50 -21.57
N LEU A 13 -22.24 -10.04 -20.36
CA LEU A 13 -22.12 -9.26 -19.14
C LEU A 13 -20.70 -8.69 -19.09
N ALA A 14 -20.55 -7.37 -19.24
CA ALA A 14 -19.28 -6.71 -18.98
C ALA A 14 -19.02 -6.75 -17.47
N THR A 15 -17.99 -7.46 -17.05
CA THR A 15 -17.49 -7.37 -15.67
C THR A 15 -16.79 -6.03 -15.52
N PRO A 16 -17.18 -5.17 -14.57
CA PRO A 16 -16.38 -3.99 -14.28
C PRO A 16 -14.99 -4.45 -13.82
N VAL A 17 -13.94 -3.94 -14.48
CA VAL A 17 -12.57 -4.05 -13.98
C VAL A 17 -12.48 -3.12 -12.78
N VAL A 18 -12.32 -3.68 -11.59
CA VAL A 18 -12.01 -2.90 -10.38
C VAL A 18 -10.60 -2.33 -10.56
N ALA A 19 -10.43 -1.08 -10.17
CA ALA A 19 -9.14 -0.42 -10.19
C ALA A 19 -8.42 -0.76 -8.88
N ASP A 20 -7.29 -1.44 -8.98
CA ASP A 20 -6.62 -1.97 -7.80
C ASP A 20 -5.33 -1.22 -7.53
N VAL A 21 -5.10 -0.84 -6.29
CA VAL A 21 -3.75 -0.50 -5.81
C VAL A 21 -3.23 -1.67 -5.00
N ILE A 22 -2.20 -2.31 -5.55
CA ILE A 22 -1.45 -3.36 -4.86
C ILE A 22 -0.39 -2.67 -4.02
N VAL A 23 -0.44 -2.90 -2.71
CA VAL A 23 0.59 -2.46 -1.77
C VAL A 23 1.34 -3.68 -1.28
N ARG A 24 2.67 -3.62 -1.37
CA ARG A 24 3.57 -4.67 -0.90
C ARG A 24 4.57 -4.09 0.09
N PHE A 25 4.77 -4.82 1.18
CA PHE A 25 5.90 -4.67 2.09
C PHE A 25 6.92 -5.75 1.75
N ASP A 26 8.19 -5.36 1.62
CA ASP A 26 9.33 -6.26 1.52
C ASP A 26 10.24 -5.96 2.71
N GLU A 27 10.42 -6.94 3.60
CA GLU A 27 11.47 -6.87 4.62
C GLU A 27 12.85 -6.88 3.95
N GLY A 28 13.77 -6.08 4.49
CA GLY A 28 15.13 -6.07 3.99
C GLY A 28 16.15 -5.57 5.01
N ALA A 29 17.33 -6.18 5.00
CA ALA A 29 18.48 -5.65 5.72
C ALA A 29 19.38 -4.82 4.78
N PRO A 30 19.58 -3.50 5.01
CA PRO A 30 19.30 -2.78 6.26
C PRO A 30 18.01 -1.94 6.27
N THR A 31 17.19 -1.96 5.21
CA THR A 31 15.96 -1.15 5.12
C THR A 31 14.80 -2.00 4.59
N ASP A 32 13.60 -1.78 5.11
CA ASP A 32 12.39 -2.31 4.50
C ASP A 32 11.90 -1.44 3.35
N ARG A 33 10.99 -1.99 2.54
CA ARG A 33 10.41 -1.29 1.39
C ARG A 33 8.90 -1.43 1.33
N PHE A 34 8.23 -0.30 1.17
CA PHE A 34 6.84 -0.23 0.74
C PHE A 34 6.76 0.12 -0.74
N THR A 35 6.00 -0.66 -1.50
CA THR A 35 5.74 -0.42 -2.93
C THR A 35 4.24 -0.32 -3.18
N PHE A 36 3.81 0.78 -3.80
CA PHE A 36 2.43 1.03 -4.20
C PHE A 36 2.35 0.99 -5.73
N MET A 37 1.53 0.10 -6.27
CA MET A 37 1.36 -0.07 -7.71
C MET A 37 -0.12 -0.05 -8.08
N SER A 38 -0.50 0.94 -8.88
CA SER A 38 -1.83 0.99 -9.49
C SER A 38 -1.89 0.07 -10.72
N THR A 39 -2.97 -0.67 -10.87
CA THR A 39 -3.34 -1.34 -12.11
C THR A 39 -4.21 -0.45 -13.02
N ASP A 40 -4.68 0.68 -12.50
CA ASP A 40 -5.61 1.59 -13.16
C ASP A 40 -4.97 2.91 -13.63
N HIS A 41 -5.49 3.43 -14.74
CA HIS A 41 -5.14 4.69 -15.37
C HIS A 41 -5.96 5.89 -14.86
N CYS A 42 -6.99 5.67 -14.03
CA CYS A 42 -7.91 6.72 -13.58
C CYS A 42 -7.67 7.23 -12.15
N LEU A 43 -6.59 6.77 -11.49
CA LEU A 43 -6.15 7.33 -10.21
C LEU A 43 -5.44 8.68 -10.41
N ASN A 44 -6.20 9.66 -10.86
CA ASN A 44 -5.79 11.06 -10.91
C ASN A 44 -5.92 11.67 -9.50
N GLY A 45 -5.00 12.54 -9.12
CA GLY A 45 -4.99 13.11 -7.78
C GLY A 45 -5.62 14.49 -7.64
N PRO A 46 -5.51 15.10 -6.44
CA PRO A 46 -4.61 14.70 -5.34
C PRO A 46 -5.01 13.38 -4.66
N ILE A 47 -4.01 12.59 -4.28
CA ILE A 47 -4.17 11.32 -3.55
C ILE A 47 -3.38 11.39 -2.25
N GLY A 48 -3.98 10.98 -1.13
CA GLY A 48 -3.26 10.65 0.10
C GLY A 48 -3.06 9.14 0.19
N LEU A 49 -1.86 8.71 0.55
CA LEU A 49 -1.60 7.33 0.97
C LEU A 49 -1.18 7.33 2.43
N THR A 50 -1.85 6.51 3.22
CA THR A 50 -1.55 6.30 4.63
C THR A 50 -1.17 4.85 4.86
N VAL A 51 -0.04 4.62 5.52
CA VAL A 51 0.31 3.32 6.11
C VAL A 51 0.10 3.45 7.61
N ASP A 52 -0.70 2.55 8.18
CA ASP A 52 -0.98 2.48 9.61
C ASP A 52 -0.60 1.09 10.15
N LEU A 53 0.51 1.06 10.89
CA LEU A 53 1.07 -0.13 11.52
C LEU A 53 0.41 -0.47 12.86
N SER A 54 -0.44 0.39 13.42
CA SER A 54 -0.99 0.21 14.77
C SER A 54 -1.86 -1.04 14.94
N GLY A 55 -2.40 -1.54 13.83
CA GLY A 55 -3.17 -2.79 13.78
C GLY A 55 -2.34 -4.06 13.55
N SER A 56 -1.02 -3.93 13.33
CA SER A 56 -0.15 -5.08 13.11
C SER A 56 -0.10 -6.00 14.33
N LEU A 57 -0.05 -7.32 14.08
CA LEU A 57 -0.02 -8.32 15.15
C LEU A 57 1.22 -8.20 16.05
N ALA A 58 2.32 -7.69 15.50
CA ALA A 58 3.60 -7.53 16.17
C ALA A 58 3.79 -6.13 16.79
N GLY A 59 2.79 -5.25 16.75
CA GLY A 59 2.96 -3.90 17.30
C GLY A 59 4.11 -3.13 16.63
N LEU A 60 4.15 -3.19 15.30
CA LEU A 60 5.21 -2.59 14.49
C LEU A 60 5.25 -1.07 14.62
N ILE A 61 6.45 -0.51 14.58
CA ILE A 61 6.73 0.94 14.58
C ILE A 61 7.71 1.29 13.47
N PHE A 62 7.76 2.57 13.07
CA PHE A 62 8.86 3.09 12.26
C PHE A 62 10.05 3.44 13.15
N ASP A 63 11.21 2.81 12.91
CA ASP A 63 12.49 3.19 13.53
C ASP A 63 13.29 4.07 12.56
N VAL A 64 13.40 5.36 12.90
CA VAL A 64 14.04 6.34 12.02
C VAL A 64 15.18 7.08 12.71
N THR A 65 15.49 6.77 13.97
CA THR A 65 16.55 7.44 14.73
C THR A 65 17.38 6.48 15.58
N PRO A 66 18.66 6.78 15.83
CA PRO A 66 19.52 5.90 16.64
C PRO A 66 19.15 5.84 18.13
N ALA A 67 18.26 6.72 18.59
CA ALA A 67 17.90 6.90 19.99
C ALA A 67 16.39 6.82 20.09
N GLY A 68 15.88 5.61 19.86
CA GLY A 68 14.49 5.34 19.57
C GLY A 68 13.92 4.15 20.33
N ALA A 69 12.67 3.83 20.01
CA ALA A 69 11.99 2.64 20.50
C ALA A 69 12.41 1.36 19.74
N GLY A 70 13.06 1.50 18.58
CA GLY A 70 13.67 0.40 17.84
C GLY A 70 15.08 0.04 18.32
N VAL A 71 15.68 -1.00 17.72
CA VAL A 71 16.88 -1.69 18.23
C VAL A 71 17.97 -1.81 17.16
N ASP A 72 19.22 -1.51 17.56
CA ASP A 72 20.48 -1.66 16.82
C ASP A 72 20.65 -0.82 15.53
N VAL A 73 19.72 -0.91 14.57
CA VAL A 73 19.79 -0.28 13.24
C VAL A 73 18.53 0.56 13.04
N PHE A 74 18.72 1.75 12.46
CA PHE A 74 17.63 2.67 12.12
C PHE A 74 17.84 3.18 10.69
N GLN A 75 16.74 3.44 9.98
CA GLN A 75 16.79 4.00 8.64
C GLN A 75 15.70 5.04 8.43
N PRO A 76 16.06 6.27 8.04
CA PRO A 76 15.07 7.29 7.76
C PRO A 76 14.27 6.95 6.50
N PHE A 77 13.11 7.57 6.37
CA PHE A 77 12.34 7.56 5.15
C PHE A 77 13.17 8.02 3.93
N VAL A 78 13.22 7.21 2.88
CA VAL A 78 13.81 7.55 1.59
C VAL A 78 12.89 7.15 0.45
N LEU A 79 12.50 8.11 -0.39
CA LEU A 79 11.70 7.85 -1.58
C LEU A 79 12.60 7.28 -2.70
N VAL A 80 12.35 6.04 -3.10
CA VAL A 80 13.17 5.30 -4.08
C VAL A 80 12.54 5.16 -5.46
N ALA A 81 11.23 5.36 -5.60
CA ALA A 81 10.54 5.41 -6.90
C ALA A 81 9.36 6.40 -6.90
N GLY A 82 9.07 6.98 -8.07
CA GLY A 82 7.90 7.83 -8.28
C GLY A 82 8.06 9.28 -7.82
N GLN A 83 9.29 9.81 -7.77
CA GLN A 83 9.60 11.17 -7.29
C GLN A 83 8.74 12.25 -7.98
N ASP A 84 8.50 12.12 -9.28
CA ASP A 84 7.69 13.07 -10.06
C ASP A 84 6.20 13.02 -9.70
N LEU A 85 5.74 11.92 -9.10
CA LEU A 85 4.34 11.69 -8.70
C LEU A 85 4.06 12.17 -7.28
N VAL A 86 5.06 12.43 -6.45
CA VAL A 86 4.89 12.87 -5.06
C VAL A 86 4.60 14.38 -4.99
N SER A 87 3.60 14.76 -4.21
CA SER A 87 3.24 16.15 -3.93
C SER A 87 3.66 16.61 -2.52
N SER A 88 3.73 15.69 -1.55
CA SER A 88 4.24 15.97 -0.21
C SER A 88 4.88 14.73 0.41
N LEU A 89 6.07 14.91 0.99
CA LEU A 89 6.78 13.85 1.73
C LEU A 89 6.23 13.74 3.17
N PRO A 90 6.29 12.55 3.79
CA PRO A 90 5.92 12.39 5.18
C PRO A 90 6.92 13.06 6.12
N GLU A 91 6.44 13.52 7.28
CA GLU A 91 7.25 13.71 8.47
C GLU A 91 7.02 12.48 9.36
N VAL A 92 8.02 11.60 9.46
CA VAL A 92 7.97 10.40 10.31
C VAL A 92 8.88 10.63 11.50
N ARG A 93 8.37 10.38 12.70
CA ARG A 93 9.15 10.40 13.94
C ARG A 93 9.37 8.98 14.41
N ASP A 94 10.41 8.84 15.20
CA ASP A 94 10.74 7.57 15.84
C ASP A 94 9.60 7.04 16.69
N GLY A 95 9.25 5.76 16.51
CA GLY A 95 8.16 5.12 17.23
C GLY A 95 6.76 5.46 16.68
N ASP A 96 6.66 6.26 15.62
CA ASP A 96 5.38 6.47 14.95
C ASP A 96 4.88 5.14 14.35
N THR A 97 3.56 4.98 14.34
CA THR A 97 2.89 3.85 13.68
C THR A 97 2.20 4.27 12.40
N VAL A 98 2.16 5.57 12.10
CA VAL A 98 1.40 6.13 10.97
C VAL A 98 2.30 6.99 10.10
N LEU A 99 2.28 6.71 8.80
CA LEU A 99 3.00 7.47 7.77
C LEU A 99 2.01 7.94 6.70
N ASN A 100 2.09 9.23 6.35
CA ASN A 100 1.24 9.84 5.33
C ASN A 100 2.07 10.45 4.20
N ILE A 101 1.89 9.98 2.96
CA ILE A 101 2.52 10.55 1.75
C ILE A 101 1.45 11.08 0.80
N GLY A 102 1.68 12.28 0.27
CA GLY A 102 0.79 12.91 -0.71
C GLY A 102 1.30 12.69 -2.12
N LEU A 103 0.41 12.32 -3.03
CA LEU A 103 0.68 12.12 -4.45
C LEU A 103 -0.14 13.10 -5.31
N LYS A 104 0.44 13.50 -6.44
CA LYS A 104 -0.22 14.25 -7.52
C LYS A 104 -1.21 13.36 -8.28
N ASN A 105 -0.86 12.08 -8.44
CA ASN A 105 -1.63 11.03 -9.09
C ASN A 105 -0.90 9.69 -8.91
N MET A 106 -1.57 8.59 -9.25
CA MET A 106 -0.95 7.27 -9.46
C MET A 106 -1.16 6.86 -10.90
N ILE A 107 -0.08 6.49 -11.59
CA ILE A 107 -0.13 6.06 -12.98
C ILE A 107 -0.05 4.53 -13.02
N ALA A 108 -0.92 3.90 -13.81
CA ALA A 108 -0.91 2.45 -13.98
C ALA A 108 0.50 1.92 -14.29
N ASN A 109 0.92 0.89 -13.57
CA ASN A 109 2.22 0.23 -13.72
C ASN A 109 3.45 1.12 -13.46
N GLN A 110 3.26 2.32 -12.89
CA GLN A 110 4.37 3.16 -12.39
C GLN A 110 4.33 3.16 -10.86
N PRO A 111 5.30 2.50 -10.20
CA PRO A 111 5.29 2.38 -8.76
C PRO A 111 5.69 3.69 -8.08
N VAL A 112 5.09 3.95 -6.93
CA VAL A 112 5.66 4.82 -5.89
C VAL A 112 6.20 3.89 -4.81
N ALA A 113 7.47 4.06 -4.44
CA ALA A 113 8.08 3.22 -3.44
C ALA A 113 9.03 4.02 -2.56
N PHE A 114 9.07 3.65 -1.28
CA PHE A 114 10.00 4.21 -0.31
C PHE A 114 10.61 3.10 0.55
N THR A 115 11.76 3.39 1.11
CA THR A 115 12.41 2.58 2.14
C THR A 115 12.38 3.29 3.48
N ILE A 116 12.23 2.53 4.55
CA ILE A 116 12.22 2.98 5.94
C ILE A 116 12.43 1.74 6.82
N ASP A 117 13.00 1.89 8.01
CA ASP A 117 13.06 0.77 8.96
C ASP A 117 11.73 0.56 9.65
N VAL A 118 11.37 -0.70 9.87
CA VAL A 118 10.21 -1.12 10.66
C VAL A 118 10.67 -2.15 11.68
N ASP A 119 10.38 -1.88 12.95
CA ASP A 119 10.74 -2.76 14.06
C ASP A 119 9.49 -3.35 14.75
N ASP A 120 9.62 -4.58 15.23
CA ASP A 120 8.65 -5.24 16.13
C ASP A 120 8.91 -4.81 17.58
N THR A 121 7.85 -4.48 18.34
CA THR A 121 7.95 -4.06 19.76
C THR A 121 7.42 -5.09 20.75
N THR A 122 6.95 -6.24 20.27
CA THR A 122 6.29 -7.29 21.04
C THR A 122 7.02 -8.63 21.03
N GLY A 123 7.85 -8.89 20.01
CA GLY A 123 8.67 -10.09 19.88
C GLY A 123 10.03 -10.01 20.57
N GLY A 124 10.83 -11.07 20.39
CA GLY A 124 12.21 -11.16 20.89
C GLY A 124 13.28 -10.96 19.81
N ARG A 125 12.88 -10.55 18.61
CA ARG A 125 13.72 -10.30 17.43
C ARG A 125 13.29 -9.00 16.77
N GLU A 126 13.54 -7.90 17.47
CA GLU A 126 13.04 -6.56 17.11
C GLU A 126 13.55 -6.09 15.74
N ILE A 127 14.74 -6.54 15.32
CA ILE A 127 15.48 -6.10 14.12
C ILE A 127 15.04 -6.72 12.77
N THR A 128 14.04 -7.61 12.74
CA THR A 128 13.58 -8.25 11.49
C THR A 128 12.08 -8.50 11.54
N VAL A 129 11.37 -8.06 10.51
CA VAL A 129 9.90 -8.21 10.40
C VAL A 129 9.56 -9.23 9.31
N SER A 130 9.17 -10.43 9.70
CA SER A 130 8.63 -11.43 8.78
C SER A 130 7.35 -10.95 8.08
N ASP A 131 7.06 -11.49 6.89
CA ASP A 131 5.85 -11.15 6.11
C ASP A 131 4.53 -11.28 6.91
N ALA A 132 4.50 -12.13 7.94
CA ALA A 132 3.33 -12.34 8.77
C ALA A 132 3.16 -11.29 9.88
N GLU A 133 4.23 -10.62 10.31
CA GLU A 133 4.22 -9.68 11.43
C GLU A 133 3.55 -8.36 11.07
N ILE A 134 3.59 -7.95 9.79
CA ILE A 134 2.83 -6.81 9.29
C ILE A 134 1.33 -7.08 9.13
N SER A 135 0.90 -8.34 9.23
CA SER A 135 -0.53 -8.67 9.10
C SER A 135 -1.36 -7.89 10.12
N GLY A 136 -2.48 -7.32 9.67
CA GLY A 136 -3.33 -6.44 10.48
C GLY A 136 -3.02 -4.94 10.34
N ALA A 137 -1.84 -4.56 9.87
CA ALA A 137 -1.58 -3.18 9.45
C ALA A 137 -2.50 -2.80 8.28
N THR A 138 -2.87 -1.52 8.21
CA THR A 138 -3.83 -1.01 7.22
C THR A 138 -3.14 -0.02 6.28
N VAL A 139 -3.55 -0.05 5.02
CA VAL A 139 -3.21 0.97 4.04
C VAL A 139 -4.47 1.65 3.55
N THR A 140 -4.46 2.98 3.50
CA THR A 140 -5.60 3.78 3.06
C THR A 140 -5.18 4.67 1.92
N LEU A 141 -5.97 4.65 0.86
CA LEU A 141 -5.93 5.63 -0.22
C LEU A 141 -7.09 6.61 -0.02
N THR A 142 -6.77 7.89 0.11
CA THR A 142 -7.76 8.97 0.16
C THR A 142 -7.77 9.73 -1.15
N ARG A 143 -8.93 9.85 -1.79
CA ARG A 143 -9.14 10.62 -3.02
C ARG A 143 -10.50 11.29 -2.98
N ASP A 144 -10.56 12.58 -3.29
CA ASP A 144 -11.82 13.37 -3.31
C ASP A 144 -12.63 13.28 -2.00
N GLY A 145 -11.93 13.12 -0.86
CA GLY A 145 -12.54 12.96 0.45
C GLY A 145 -13.16 11.57 0.71
N MET A 146 -12.92 10.60 -0.17
CA MET A 146 -13.28 9.20 0.01
C MET A 146 -12.05 8.38 0.39
N ASP A 147 -12.21 7.49 1.36
CA ASP A 147 -11.18 6.57 1.82
C ASP A 147 -11.44 5.16 1.28
N PHE A 148 -10.40 4.56 0.72
CA PHE A 148 -10.35 3.18 0.27
C PHE A 148 -9.25 2.48 1.06
N ALA A 149 -9.63 1.53 1.91
CA ALA A 149 -8.69 0.89 2.82
C ALA A 149 -8.56 -0.60 2.55
N ALA A 150 -7.37 -1.14 2.82
CA ALA A 150 -7.09 -2.57 2.79
C ALA A 150 -6.17 -2.95 3.94
N VAL A 151 -6.25 -4.20 4.37
CA VAL A 151 -5.42 -4.74 5.46
C VAL A 151 -4.34 -5.64 4.85
N PHE A 152 -3.12 -5.55 5.39
CA PHE A 152 -2.04 -6.46 5.03
C PHE A 152 -2.37 -7.90 5.45
N SER A 153 -2.24 -8.82 4.49
CA SER A 153 -2.26 -10.25 4.71
C SER A 153 -0.95 -10.75 5.35
N ASP A 154 -0.90 -12.03 5.67
CA ASP A 154 0.31 -12.76 6.10
C ASP A 154 1.31 -13.01 4.95
N GLN A 155 1.04 -12.49 3.75
CA GLN A 155 1.98 -12.42 2.62
C GLN A 155 2.49 -10.97 2.38
N ALA A 156 2.45 -10.11 3.41
CA ALA A 156 2.91 -8.72 3.34
C ALA A 156 2.32 -7.92 2.16
N THR A 157 1.09 -8.26 1.75
CA THR A 157 0.40 -7.63 0.62
C THR A 157 -1.00 -7.17 1.04
N ALA A 158 -1.40 -5.99 0.58
CA ALA A 158 -2.73 -5.42 0.72
C ALA A 158 -3.27 -4.97 -0.65
N LEU A 159 -4.56 -5.19 -0.90
CA LEU A 159 -5.23 -4.84 -2.16
C LEU A 159 -6.31 -3.80 -1.89
N ILE A 160 -6.03 -2.55 -2.27
CA ILE A 160 -7.01 -1.46 -2.14
C ILE A 160 -7.90 -1.49 -3.38
N GLU A 161 -9.16 -1.88 -3.20
CA GLU A 161 -10.19 -1.83 -4.24
C GLU A 161 -10.69 -0.40 -4.40
N THR A 162 -10.55 0.16 -5.61
CA THR A 162 -11.09 1.48 -5.96
C THR A 162 -12.11 1.36 -7.12
N PRO A 163 -13.10 2.27 -7.19
CA PRO A 163 -14.08 2.25 -8.26
C PRO A 163 -13.42 2.32 -9.64
N ALA A 164 -13.86 1.44 -10.53
CA ALA A 164 -13.51 1.45 -11.95
C ALA A 164 -13.71 2.83 -12.57
N CYS A 165 -12.94 3.15 -13.60
CA CYS A 165 -13.21 4.31 -14.45
C CYS A 165 -14.65 4.24 -14.99
N THR A 166 -15.49 5.20 -14.63
CA THR A 166 -16.71 5.47 -15.40
C THR A 166 -16.35 6.48 -16.49
N SER A 167 -16.24 5.99 -17.72
CA SER A 167 -16.08 6.83 -18.93
C SER A 167 -17.30 7.71 -19.18
#